data_AF-A0AAJ1ZL42-F1
#
_entry.id   AF-A0AAJ1ZL42-F1
#
_cell.length_a   1.000
_cell.length_b   1.000
_cell.length_c   1.000
_cell.angle_alpha   90.00
_cell.angle_beta   90.00
_cell.angle_gamma   90.00
#
_symmetry.space_group_name_H-M   'P 1'
#
loop_
_entity.id
_entity.type
_entity.pdbx_description
1 polymer ?
#
loop_
_entity_poly.entity_id
_entity_poly.type
_entity_poly.pdbx_seq_one_letter_code
_entity_poly.pdbx_strand_id
1 'polypeptide(L)'
;MGFVTGPIVDYLDRNFCQAWDDATGQSITPARAMLACRLKLRPEHGTPVMAQVLRTQSQHGNGGTKDISSLYLQAVNNTTKFVYIENQYFRYMPVADKLRKNVNAQIAGGRNPAKHGMVYLFVVTNSNDDGIGLGTVSTYQMLDALGYGDRMPGVEKLEKSDQLSPQAQALEKQLASEQAAVQRLLKQGASFSEAQGLGNYLQDEQTRQVEIQQQLDKIRQEQRRVADLSPKGVTEKGDLVPPQDMPGMKVLVCTLVAPDAPAGKAWDYVYIHQKLMIVDDVFTTHGSANVNRRSMEVDSELNICHEHGGVTRALRKQMWALHTNNRGAQDDVSEAYLAWSYVISQNTKNQSRKQAPMASLVGFLRTSPNRAYAD
;
A
#
# COMPACT_ATOMS: atom_id res chain seq x y z
N MET A 1 -17.51 -18.46 6.23
CA MET A 1 -17.10 -18.53 7.65
C MET A 1 -15.91 -19.48 7.72
N GLY A 2 -14.73 -19.01 8.13
CA GLY A 2 -13.56 -19.87 8.28
C GLY A 2 -13.45 -20.38 9.71
N PHE A 3 -13.10 -21.66 9.90
CA PHE A 3 -12.80 -22.26 11.20
C PHE A 3 -11.60 -23.21 11.06
N VAL A 4 -10.93 -23.49 12.17
CA VAL A 4 -9.81 -24.42 12.24
C VAL A 4 -10.12 -25.56 13.20
N THR A 5 -9.50 -26.72 12.98
CA THR A 5 -9.61 -27.89 13.86
C THR A 5 -8.24 -28.50 14.12
N GLY A 6 -8.14 -29.35 15.13
CA GLY A 6 -6.91 -30.07 15.46
C GLY A 6 -5.91 -29.26 16.28
N PRO A 7 -4.62 -29.63 16.25
CA PRO A 7 -3.61 -29.13 17.19
C PRO A 7 -3.45 -27.61 17.22
N ILE A 8 -3.70 -26.91 16.11
CA ILE A 8 -3.63 -25.45 16.03
C ILE A 8 -4.55 -24.75 17.04
N VAL A 9 -5.65 -25.41 17.45
CA VAL A 9 -6.60 -24.88 18.43
C VAL A 9 -5.97 -24.72 19.81
N ASP A 10 -4.95 -25.52 20.16
CA ASP A 10 -4.19 -25.35 21.42
C ASP A 10 -3.54 -23.97 21.49
N TYR A 11 -2.97 -23.50 20.37
CA TYR A 11 -2.31 -22.19 20.31
C TYR A 11 -3.31 -21.04 20.44
N LEU A 12 -4.52 -21.21 19.90
CA LEU A 12 -5.61 -20.25 20.08
C LEU A 12 -6.12 -20.23 21.53
N ASP A 13 -6.29 -21.41 22.12
CA ASP A 13 -6.74 -21.55 23.52
C ASP A 13 -5.71 -20.95 24.48
N ARG A 14 -4.42 -21.22 24.28
CA ARG A 14 -3.34 -20.61 25.07
C ARG A 14 -3.30 -19.10 24.96
N ASN A 15 -3.50 -18.55 23.76
CA ASN A 15 -3.58 -17.09 23.59
C ASN A 15 -4.74 -16.49 24.39
N PHE A 16 -5.92 -17.13 24.36
CA PHE A 16 -7.08 -16.71 25.14
C PHE A 16 -6.81 -16.84 26.65
N CYS A 17 -6.29 -17.98 27.09
CA CYS A 17 -6.05 -18.25 28.51
C CYS A 17 -5.03 -17.28 29.10
N GLN A 18 -3.95 -16.99 28.37
CA GLN A 18 -2.95 -16.00 28.77
C GLN A 18 -3.61 -14.63 28.98
N ALA A 19 -4.36 -14.14 27.98
CA ALA A 19 -5.06 -12.86 28.08
C ALA A 19 -6.09 -12.83 29.22
N TRP A 20 -6.77 -13.95 29.50
CA TRP A 20 -7.71 -14.06 30.61
C TRP A 20 -7.02 -14.01 31.97
N ASP A 21 -5.94 -14.76 32.13
CA ASP A 21 -5.13 -14.77 33.36
C ASP A 21 -4.57 -13.37 33.63
N ASP A 22 -4.04 -12.70 32.60
CA ASP A 22 -3.52 -11.33 32.71
C ASP A 22 -4.60 -10.31 33.09
N ALA A 23 -5.81 -10.44 32.52
CA ALA A 23 -6.91 -9.51 32.77
C ALA A 23 -7.62 -9.72 34.12
N THR A 24 -7.66 -10.96 34.62
CA THR A 24 -8.49 -11.33 35.78
C THR A 24 -7.70 -11.78 37.02
N GLY A 25 -6.41 -12.09 36.87
CA GLY A 25 -5.59 -12.72 37.90
C GLY A 25 -5.94 -14.18 38.18
N GLN A 26 -6.77 -14.80 37.34
CA GLN A 26 -7.05 -16.25 37.41
C GLN A 26 -5.86 -17.06 36.87
N SER A 27 -5.96 -18.40 36.93
CA SER A 27 -4.91 -19.31 36.45
C SER A 27 -5.51 -20.44 35.61
N ILE A 28 -6.21 -20.06 34.53
CA ILE A 28 -6.86 -21.01 33.61
C ILE A 28 -5.88 -21.59 32.59
N THR A 29 -4.77 -20.91 32.28
CA THR A 29 -3.74 -21.44 31.37
C THR A 29 -3.21 -22.80 31.80
N PRO A 30 -2.70 -22.99 33.05
CA PRO A 30 -2.27 -24.31 33.49
C PRO A 30 -3.44 -25.30 33.63
N ALA A 31 -4.61 -24.84 34.05
CA ALA A 31 -5.78 -25.71 34.23
C ALA A 31 -6.26 -26.34 32.91
N ARG A 32 -6.07 -25.65 31.77
CA ARG A 32 -6.52 -26.09 30.45
C ARG A 32 -5.44 -26.77 29.61
N ALA A 33 -4.18 -26.75 30.03
CA ALA A 33 -3.06 -27.33 29.30
C ALA A 33 -3.27 -28.81 28.89
N MET A 34 -3.94 -29.59 29.73
CA MET A 34 -4.23 -31.01 29.45
C MET A 34 -5.25 -31.22 28.32
N LEU A 35 -5.98 -30.19 27.88
CA LEU A 35 -6.93 -30.31 26.76
C LEU A 35 -6.21 -30.50 25.42
N ALA A 36 -4.95 -30.07 25.30
CA ALA A 36 -4.16 -30.17 24.07
C ALA A 36 -4.08 -31.61 23.54
N CYS A 37 -3.95 -32.61 24.43
CA CYS A 37 -3.84 -34.02 24.04
C CYS A 37 -5.13 -34.60 23.43
N ARG A 38 -6.26 -33.90 23.58
CA ARG A 38 -7.57 -34.30 23.04
C ARG A 38 -7.80 -33.76 21.63
N LEU A 39 -6.99 -32.81 21.17
CA LEU A 39 -7.14 -32.16 19.88
C LEU A 39 -6.58 -33.06 18.77
N LYS A 40 -7.45 -33.44 17.84
CA LYS A 40 -7.11 -34.28 16.68
C LYS A 40 -7.48 -33.56 15.40
N LEU A 41 -6.69 -33.78 14.36
CA LEU A 41 -7.04 -33.35 13.00
C LEU A 41 -8.41 -33.94 12.62
N ARG A 42 -9.20 -33.15 11.90
CA ARG A 42 -10.51 -33.53 11.37
C ARG A 42 -10.57 -33.31 9.86
N PRO A 43 -9.97 -34.20 9.05
CA PRO A 43 -9.89 -34.06 7.59
C PRO A 43 -11.27 -34.01 6.91
N GLU A 44 -12.32 -34.51 7.56
CA GLU A 44 -13.70 -34.43 7.09
C GLU A 44 -14.25 -32.99 7.04
N HIS A 45 -13.58 -32.03 7.69
CA HIS A 45 -14.00 -30.63 7.75
C HIS A 45 -13.14 -29.69 6.90
N GLY A 46 -12.12 -30.20 6.21
CA GLY A 46 -11.26 -29.38 5.37
C GLY A 46 -9.92 -30.04 5.05
N THR A 47 -9.13 -29.37 4.21
CA THR A 47 -7.80 -29.83 3.85
C THR A 47 -6.84 -29.68 5.04
N PRO A 48 -6.15 -30.74 5.47
CA PRO A 48 -5.09 -30.63 6.46
C PRO A 48 -3.97 -29.74 5.93
N VAL A 49 -3.58 -28.73 6.72
CA VAL A 49 -2.50 -27.80 6.37
C VAL A 49 -1.56 -27.62 7.56
N MET A 50 -0.30 -27.31 7.28
CA MET A 50 0.57 -26.70 8.29
C MET A 50 0.15 -25.25 8.45
N ALA A 51 -0.21 -24.88 9.68
CA ALA A 51 -0.66 -23.53 10.01
C ALA A 51 0.09 -23.00 11.23
N GLN A 52 0.14 -21.67 11.34
CA GLN A 52 0.78 -20.96 12.44
C GLN A 52 -0.14 -19.85 12.94
N VAL A 53 -0.26 -19.74 14.26
CA VAL A 53 -0.89 -18.60 14.95
C VAL A 53 0.15 -17.50 15.12
N LEU A 54 -0.24 -16.26 14.87
CA LEU A 54 0.62 -15.07 14.89
C LEU A 54 -0.05 -13.99 15.70
N ARG A 55 0.75 -13.22 16.44
CA ARG A 55 0.25 -12.21 17.36
C ARG A 55 0.94 -10.87 17.17
N THR A 56 0.19 -9.80 17.39
CA THR A 56 0.75 -8.52 17.82
C THR A 56 0.29 -8.33 19.25
N GLN A 57 1.22 -8.21 20.21
CA GLN A 57 0.91 -8.01 21.63
C GLN A 57 2.04 -7.17 22.24
N SER A 58 1.83 -5.85 22.34
CA SER A 58 2.84 -4.92 22.86
C SER A 58 3.21 -5.18 24.32
N GLN A 59 2.30 -5.78 25.09
CA GLN A 59 2.46 -6.15 26.49
C GLN A 59 3.26 -7.44 26.73
N HIS A 60 3.51 -8.25 25.69
CA HIS A 60 4.17 -9.55 25.82
C HIS A 60 5.45 -9.64 25.00
N GLY A 61 6.48 -10.30 25.54
CA GLY A 61 7.78 -10.45 24.89
C GLY A 61 8.71 -9.24 25.08
N ASN A 62 10.00 -9.43 24.80
CA ASN A 62 10.98 -8.35 24.93
C ASN A 62 10.82 -7.32 23.79
N GLY A 63 10.24 -6.15 24.10
CA GLY A 63 9.92 -5.12 23.11
C GLY A 63 8.59 -5.30 22.38
N GLY A 64 7.72 -6.19 22.88
CA GLY A 64 6.41 -6.50 22.30
C GLY A 64 6.48 -7.58 21.21
N THR A 65 5.50 -8.48 21.19
CA THR A 65 5.36 -9.54 20.18
C THR A 65 4.83 -8.91 18.91
N LYS A 66 5.52 -9.14 17.78
CA LYS A 66 5.24 -8.51 16.47
C LYS A 66 5.36 -9.55 15.35
N ASP A 67 4.80 -10.73 15.59
CA ASP A 67 4.89 -11.86 14.65
C ASP A 67 4.18 -11.53 13.33
N ILE A 68 3.04 -10.82 13.42
CA ILE A 68 2.21 -10.48 12.25
C ILE A 68 2.98 -9.56 11.31
N SER A 69 3.54 -8.45 11.80
CA SER A 69 4.31 -7.54 10.94
C SER A 69 5.57 -8.20 10.40
N SER A 70 6.27 -8.99 11.22
CA SER A 70 7.43 -9.78 10.78
C SER A 70 7.08 -10.73 9.63
N LEU A 71 5.96 -11.44 9.73
CA LEU A 71 5.47 -12.33 8.68
C LEU A 71 5.04 -11.59 7.42
N TYR A 72 4.34 -10.47 7.55
CA TYR A 72 3.96 -9.65 6.39
C TYR A 72 5.20 -9.22 5.61
N LEU A 73 6.25 -8.76 6.29
CA LEU A 73 7.51 -8.37 5.68
C LEU A 73 8.26 -9.56 5.06
N GLN A 74 8.23 -10.73 5.70
CA GLN A 74 8.84 -11.95 5.15
C GLN A 74 8.11 -12.44 3.90
N ALA A 75 6.77 -12.42 3.90
CA ALA A 75 5.96 -12.86 2.79
C ALA A 75 6.19 -12.00 1.54
N VAL A 76 6.15 -10.67 1.66
CA VAL A 76 6.40 -9.77 0.52
C VAL A 76 7.86 -9.78 0.05
N ASN A 77 8.80 -10.14 0.93
CA ASN A 77 10.20 -10.37 0.55
C ASN A 77 10.37 -11.57 -0.38
N ASN A 78 9.48 -12.55 -0.29
CA ASN A 78 9.57 -13.80 -1.05
C ASN A 78 8.65 -13.84 -2.27
N THR A 79 7.89 -12.77 -2.54
CA THR A 79 7.00 -12.69 -3.69
C THR A 79 7.75 -12.76 -5.02
N THR A 80 7.26 -13.58 -5.93
CA THR A 80 7.77 -13.75 -7.29
C THR A 80 6.73 -13.45 -8.38
N LYS A 81 5.44 -13.55 -8.09
CA LYS A 81 4.36 -13.32 -9.06
C LYS A 81 3.41 -12.23 -8.60
N PHE A 82 2.78 -12.38 -7.44
CA PHE A 82 1.83 -11.40 -6.96
C PHE A 82 1.61 -11.39 -5.45
N VAL A 83 1.14 -10.25 -4.97
CA VAL A 83 0.54 -10.07 -3.65
C VAL A 83 -0.91 -9.61 -3.85
N TYR A 84 -1.85 -10.25 -3.17
CA TYR A 84 -3.23 -9.79 -3.04
C TYR A 84 -3.51 -9.44 -1.59
N ILE A 85 -3.95 -8.21 -1.33
CA ILE A 85 -4.32 -7.72 -0.01
C ILE A 85 -5.76 -7.23 -0.06
N GLU A 86 -6.60 -7.77 0.81
CA GLU A 86 -7.93 -7.23 1.08
C GLU A 86 -7.99 -6.84 2.55
N ASN A 87 -7.95 -5.54 2.81
CA ASN A 87 -7.82 -5.02 4.17
C ASN A 87 -8.67 -3.76 4.37
N GLN A 88 -9.18 -3.57 5.59
CA GLN A 88 -9.91 -2.37 5.96
C GLN A 88 -9.05 -1.10 5.83
N TYR A 89 -7.77 -1.21 6.19
CA TYR A 89 -6.78 -0.13 6.06
C TYR A 89 -5.56 -0.63 5.31
N PHE A 90 -5.02 0.22 4.43
CA PHE A 90 -3.79 -0.05 3.69
C PHE A 90 -2.84 1.16 3.81
N ARG A 91 -2.17 1.25 4.96
CA ARG A 91 -1.35 2.39 5.39
C ARG A 91 -0.16 1.98 6.27
N TYR A 92 0.50 0.88 5.94
CA TYR A 92 1.73 0.43 6.61
C TYR A 92 2.90 0.39 5.61
N MET A 93 3.62 1.51 5.53
CA MET A 93 4.72 1.75 4.59
C MET A 93 5.77 0.62 4.49
N PRO A 94 6.20 -0.03 5.60
CA PRO A 94 7.20 -1.09 5.52
C PRO A 94 6.84 -2.23 4.56
N VAL A 95 5.55 -2.52 4.36
CA VAL A 95 5.09 -3.55 3.40
C VAL A 95 5.38 -3.13 1.95
N ALA A 96 5.02 -1.91 1.56
CA ALA A 96 5.29 -1.41 0.21
C ALA A 96 6.80 -1.29 -0.05
N ASP A 97 7.55 -0.76 0.91
CA ASP A 97 8.99 -0.59 0.78
C ASP A 97 9.71 -1.93 0.64
N LYS A 98 9.31 -2.93 1.44
CA LYS A 98 9.91 -4.27 1.40
C LYS A 98 9.60 -4.97 0.08
N LEU A 99 8.37 -4.86 -0.43
CA LEU A 99 8.01 -5.39 -1.74
C LEU A 99 8.83 -4.72 -2.87
N ARG A 100 8.95 -3.38 -2.86
CA ARG A 100 9.75 -2.66 -3.87
C ARG A 100 11.22 -3.09 -3.83
N LYS A 101 11.80 -3.21 -2.62
CA LYS A 101 13.17 -3.70 -2.43
C LYS A 101 13.34 -5.12 -2.99
N ASN A 102 12.38 -6.01 -2.75
CA ASN A 102 12.39 -7.36 -3.31
C ASN A 102 12.39 -7.34 -4.86
N VAL A 103 11.47 -6.61 -5.49
CA VAL A 103 11.41 -6.50 -6.96
C VAL A 103 12.72 -5.94 -7.53
N ASN A 104 13.25 -4.87 -6.94
CA ASN A 104 14.53 -4.28 -7.36
C ASN A 104 15.69 -5.27 -7.21
N ALA A 105 15.73 -6.03 -6.11
CA ALA A 105 16.75 -7.05 -5.89
C ALA A 105 16.67 -8.18 -6.92
N GLN A 106 15.46 -8.60 -7.30
CA GLN A 106 15.28 -9.59 -8.36
C GLN A 106 15.77 -9.09 -9.71
N ILE A 107 15.50 -7.83 -10.08
CA ILE A 107 15.98 -7.23 -11.32
C ILE A 107 17.50 -7.15 -11.32
N ALA A 108 18.09 -6.64 -10.23
CA ALA A 108 19.54 -6.59 -10.05
C ALA A 108 20.18 -7.99 -10.11
N GLY A 109 19.46 -9.01 -9.64
CA GLY A 109 19.83 -10.43 -9.74
C GLY A 109 19.58 -11.09 -11.10
N GLY A 110 19.14 -10.34 -12.11
CA GLY A 110 18.97 -10.83 -13.49
C GLY A 110 17.53 -11.10 -13.94
N ARG A 111 16.51 -10.77 -13.13
CA ARG A 111 15.11 -10.83 -13.57
C ARG A 111 14.86 -9.76 -14.64
N ASN A 112 14.66 -10.18 -15.88
CA ASN A 112 14.12 -9.34 -16.94
C ASN A 112 12.58 -9.40 -16.93
N PRO A 113 11.86 -8.30 -16.62
CA PRO A 113 10.39 -8.32 -16.54
C PRO A 113 9.68 -8.63 -17.86
N ALA A 114 10.29 -8.31 -19.01
CA ALA A 114 9.73 -8.65 -20.32
C ALA A 114 9.80 -10.15 -20.62
N LYS A 115 10.80 -10.86 -20.07
CA LYS A 115 11.01 -12.30 -20.28
C LYS A 115 10.39 -13.16 -19.18
N HIS A 116 10.50 -12.73 -17.93
CA HIS A 116 10.11 -13.51 -16.75
C HIS A 116 8.78 -13.05 -16.14
N GLY A 117 8.15 -12.03 -16.71
CA GLY A 117 6.93 -11.42 -16.20
C GLY A 117 7.17 -10.40 -15.07
N MET A 118 6.16 -9.57 -14.84
CA MET A 118 6.13 -8.58 -13.76
C MET A 118 5.74 -9.21 -12.42
N VAL A 119 6.01 -8.51 -11.32
CA VAL A 119 5.35 -8.75 -10.03
C VAL A 119 4.08 -7.88 -9.96
N TYR A 120 2.99 -8.43 -9.44
CA TYR A 120 1.70 -7.73 -9.37
C TYR A 120 1.26 -7.49 -7.92
N LEU A 121 0.77 -6.31 -7.61
CA LEU A 121 0.14 -6.00 -6.33
C LEU A 121 -1.32 -5.63 -6.55
N PHE A 122 -2.23 -6.44 -6.01
CA PHE A 122 -3.67 -6.19 -6.02
C PHE A 122 -4.10 -5.82 -4.60
N VAL A 123 -4.70 -4.64 -4.43
CA VAL A 123 -5.17 -4.15 -3.14
C VAL A 123 -6.66 -3.82 -3.25
N VAL A 124 -7.44 -4.32 -2.30
CA VAL A 124 -8.86 -3.96 -2.12
C VAL A 124 -9.01 -3.37 -0.72
N THR A 125 -9.33 -2.08 -0.63
CA THR A 125 -9.42 -1.31 0.62
C THR A 125 -10.52 -0.25 0.53
N ASN A 126 -10.98 0.24 1.69
CA ASN A 126 -11.97 1.32 1.72
C ASN A 126 -11.41 2.63 1.16
N SER A 127 -12.24 3.40 0.45
CA SER A 127 -11.86 4.69 -0.14
C SER A 127 -12.71 5.89 0.32
N ASN A 128 -13.78 5.65 1.08
CA ASN A 128 -14.65 6.71 1.61
C ASN A 128 -14.16 7.22 2.98
N ASP A 129 -14.69 8.36 3.41
CA ASP A 129 -14.28 9.01 4.68
C ASP A 129 -14.51 8.10 5.89
N ASP A 130 -15.67 7.42 5.95
CA ASP A 130 -15.99 6.49 7.05
C ASP A 130 -15.06 5.28 7.09
N GLY A 131 -14.62 4.79 5.92
CA GLY A 131 -13.79 3.59 5.81
C GLY A 131 -12.30 3.84 5.97
N ILE A 132 -11.78 5.02 5.61
CA ILE A 132 -10.38 5.37 5.87
C ILE A 132 -10.20 5.91 7.30
N GLY A 133 -11.21 6.58 7.85
CA GLY A 133 -11.13 7.19 9.18
C GLY A 133 -10.03 8.25 9.27
N LEU A 134 -9.33 8.31 10.39
CA LEU A 134 -8.39 9.40 10.69
C LEU A 134 -7.01 9.26 10.01
N GLY A 135 -6.61 8.08 9.53
CA GLY A 135 -5.30 7.86 8.91
C GLY A 135 -5.25 8.19 7.42
N THR A 136 -5.84 9.31 7.03
CA THR A 136 -5.91 9.74 5.62
C THR A 136 -4.53 10.10 5.05
N VAL A 137 -3.67 10.74 5.84
CA VAL A 137 -2.30 11.09 5.38
C VAL A 137 -1.43 9.84 5.24
N SER A 138 -1.44 8.92 6.21
CA SER A 138 -0.70 7.66 6.11
C SER A 138 -1.18 6.82 4.91
N THR A 139 -2.48 6.83 4.62
CA THR A 139 -3.05 6.18 3.42
C THR A 139 -2.53 6.85 2.15
N TYR A 140 -2.55 8.18 2.07
CA TYR A 140 -2.00 8.92 0.93
C TYR A 140 -0.50 8.62 0.73
N GLN A 141 0.31 8.62 1.79
CA GLN A 141 1.74 8.30 1.71
C GLN A 141 1.97 6.88 1.15
N MET A 142 1.18 5.91 1.59
CA MET A 142 1.21 4.54 1.07
C MET A 142 0.87 4.48 -0.42
N LEU A 143 -0.15 5.22 -0.86
CA LEU A 143 -0.54 5.28 -2.26
C LEU A 143 0.49 6.04 -3.10
N ASP A 144 0.98 7.20 -2.65
CA ASP A 144 2.02 7.99 -3.34
C ASP A 144 3.28 7.17 -3.56
N ALA A 145 3.71 6.41 -2.54
CA ALA A 145 4.82 5.48 -2.65
C ALA A 145 4.60 4.36 -3.68
N LEU A 146 3.35 4.02 -3.97
CA LEU A 146 2.99 3.04 -5.01
C LEU A 146 2.65 3.70 -6.36
N GLY A 147 2.85 5.02 -6.49
CA GLY A 147 2.51 5.78 -7.70
C GLY A 147 1.01 6.05 -7.88
N TYR A 148 0.23 5.94 -6.80
CA TYR A 148 -1.23 6.13 -6.73
C TYR A 148 -1.64 7.39 -5.95
N GLY A 149 -0.74 8.35 -5.75
CA GLY A 149 -1.02 9.61 -5.05
C GLY A 149 -2.20 10.38 -5.67
N ASP A 150 -2.31 10.32 -7.01
CA ASP A 150 -3.35 10.94 -7.84
C ASP A 150 -4.78 10.45 -7.55
N ARG A 151 -4.92 9.35 -6.79
CA ARG A 151 -6.21 8.83 -6.33
C ARG A 151 -6.71 9.45 -5.05
N MET A 152 -5.91 10.30 -4.41
CA MET A 152 -6.33 11.16 -3.31
C MET A 152 -6.05 12.63 -3.66
N PRO A 153 -6.58 13.17 -4.78
CA PRO A 153 -6.15 14.46 -5.32
C PRO A 153 -6.36 15.62 -4.34
N GLY A 154 -7.38 15.56 -3.47
CA GLY A 154 -7.60 16.56 -2.44
C GLY A 154 -6.49 16.58 -1.38
N VAL A 155 -6.01 15.41 -0.96
CA VAL A 155 -4.92 15.27 0.02
C VAL A 155 -3.58 15.56 -0.64
N GLU A 156 -3.34 15.03 -1.85
CA GLU A 156 -2.11 15.26 -2.61
C GLU A 156 -1.85 16.75 -2.83
N LYS A 157 -2.87 17.52 -3.25
CA LYS A 157 -2.75 18.98 -3.43
C LYS A 157 -2.26 19.68 -2.18
N LEU A 158 -2.82 19.32 -1.02
CA LEU A 158 -2.44 19.93 0.26
C LEU A 158 -1.04 19.50 0.70
N GLU A 159 -0.73 18.21 0.66
CA GLU A 159 0.57 17.67 1.10
C GLU A 159 1.72 18.15 0.21
N LYS A 160 1.55 18.11 -1.12
CA LYS A 160 2.58 18.61 -2.05
C LYS A 160 2.72 20.13 -1.95
N SER A 161 1.64 20.87 -1.73
CA SER A 161 1.73 22.33 -1.50
C SER A 161 2.56 22.65 -0.25
N ASP A 162 2.32 21.94 0.86
CA ASP A 162 3.03 22.14 2.12
C ASP A 162 4.52 21.74 2.01
N GLN A 163 4.84 20.74 1.19
CA GLN A 163 6.23 20.31 0.95
C GLN A 163 6.98 21.23 -0.03
N LEU A 164 6.38 21.56 -1.16
CA LEU A 164 7.06 22.22 -2.27
C LEU A 164 7.17 23.73 -2.08
N SER A 165 6.21 24.38 -1.40
CA SER A 165 6.23 25.84 -1.25
C SER A 165 7.42 26.33 -0.42
N PRO A 166 7.75 25.73 0.75
CA PRO A 166 8.94 26.11 1.50
C PRO A 166 10.25 25.77 0.76
N GLN A 167 10.29 24.65 0.04
CA GLN A 167 11.46 24.25 -0.75
C GLN A 167 11.74 25.24 -1.90
N ALA A 168 10.70 25.63 -2.63
CA ALA A 168 10.80 26.66 -3.66
C ALA A 168 11.32 27.97 -3.08
N GLN A 169 10.73 28.43 -1.96
CA GLN A 169 11.16 29.67 -1.30
C GLN A 169 12.62 29.60 -0.80
N ALA A 170 13.06 28.45 -0.30
CA ALA A 170 14.44 28.25 0.14
C ALA A 170 15.43 28.30 -1.03
N LEU A 171 15.13 27.61 -2.13
CA LEU A 171 15.97 27.61 -3.33
C LEU A 171 15.97 28.96 -4.04
N GLU A 172 14.85 29.68 -4.07
CA GLU A 172 14.78 31.05 -4.61
C GLU A 172 15.64 32.02 -3.79
N LYS A 173 15.62 31.92 -2.46
CA LYS A 173 16.51 32.70 -1.58
C LYS A 173 17.98 32.34 -1.79
N GLN A 174 18.28 31.04 -1.94
CA GLN A 174 19.64 30.58 -2.20
C GLN A 174 20.13 31.14 -3.54
N LEU A 175 19.36 31.01 -4.62
CA LEU A 175 19.69 31.55 -5.93
C LEU A 175 19.94 33.06 -5.89
N ALA A 176 19.06 33.81 -5.21
CA ALA A 176 19.23 35.26 -5.05
C ALA A 176 20.50 35.61 -4.26
N SER A 177 20.86 34.81 -3.26
CA SER A 177 22.09 35.02 -2.48
C SER A 177 23.37 34.77 -3.29
N GLU A 178 23.40 33.70 -4.11
CA GLU A 178 24.54 33.40 -4.99
C GLU A 178 24.71 34.49 -6.06
N GLN A 179 23.59 34.93 -6.67
CA GLN A 179 23.60 36.03 -7.63
C GLN A 179 24.11 37.35 -7.02
N ALA A 180 23.70 37.64 -5.78
CA ALA A 180 24.18 38.82 -5.06
C ALA A 180 25.67 38.72 -4.68
N ALA A 181 26.16 37.52 -4.34
CA ALA A 181 27.57 37.28 -4.03
C ALA A 181 28.46 37.52 -5.27
N VAL A 182 28.08 36.95 -6.42
CA VAL A 182 28.77 37.17 -7.71
C VAL A 182 28.76 38.64 -8.09
N GLN A 183 27.62 39.34 -7.95
CA GLN A 183 27.55 40.78 -8.22
C GLN A 183 28.45 41.61 -7.30
N ARG A 184 28.57 41.26 -6.01
CA ARG A 184 29.46 41.97 -5.06
C ARG A 184 30.92 41.77 -5.44
N LEU A 185 31.31 40.56 -5.79
CA LEU A 185 32.67 40.23 -6.24
C LEU A 185 33.06 41.00 -7.51
N LEU A 186 32.17 41.05 -8.51
CA LEU A 186 32.41 41.82 -9.73
C LEU A 186 32.52 43.33 -9.47
N LYS A 187 31.78 43.86 -8.47
CA LYS A 187 31.83 45.28 -8.08
C LYS A 187 33.05 45.66 -7.25
N GLN A 188 33.62 44.74 -6.48
CA GLN A 188 34.76 45.02 -5.60
C GLN A 188 36.12 45.03 -6.32
N GLY A 189 36.17 44.68 -7.62
CA GLY A 189 37.37 44.79 -8.43
C GLY A 189 38.51 43.91 -7.93
N ALA A 190 38.44 42.60 -8.19
CA ALA A 190 39.53 41.69 -7.86
C ALA A 190 40.83 42.09 -8.58
N SER A 191 41.94 42.11 -7.85
CA SER A 191 43.24 42.48 -8.41
C SER A 191 43.72 41.46 -9.46
N PHE A 192 44.37 41.96 -10.52
CA PHE A 192 44.76 41.19 -11.71
C PHE A 192 45.70 39.98 -11.45
N SER A 193 46.27 39.84 -10.25
CA SER A 193 47.18 38.73 -9.89
C SER A 193 46.46 37.41 -9.54
N GLU A 194 45.14 37.40 -9.38
CA GLU A 194 44.34 36.22 -8.99
C GLU A 194 43.36 35.76 -10.10
N ALA A 195 43.51 36.26 -11.33
CA ALA A 195 42.54 36.11 -12.41
C ALA A 195 42.12 34.65 -12.73
N GLN A 196 43.04 33.69 -12.58
CA GLN A 196 42.75 32.27 -12.83
C GLN A 196 41.89 31.64 -11.72
N GLY A 197 42.12 32.01 -10.46
CA GLY A 197 41.30 31.57 -9.31
C GLY A 197 39.91 32.19 -9.33
N LEU A 198 39.80 33.45 -9.78
CA LEU A 198 38.52 34.13 -9.97
C LEU A 198 37.69 33.46 -11.09
N GLY A 199 38.33 33.04 -12.19
CA GLY A 199 37.68 32.33 -13.28
C GLY A 199 37.09 30.99 -12.84
N ASN A 200 37.86 30.18 -12.11
CA ASN A 200 37.39 28.91 -11.56
C ASN A 200 36.22 29.13 -10.57
N TYR A 201 36.35 30.12 -9.67
CA TYR A 201 35.28 30.46 -8.73
C TYR A 201 33.98 30.87 -9.43
N LEU A 202 34.06 31.73 -10.44
CA LEU A 202 32.88 32.16 -11.21
C LEU A 202 32.24 31.00 -11.98
N GLN A 203 33.05 30.08 -12.50
CA GLN A 203 32.57 28.88 -13.18
C GLN A 203 31.86 27.91 -12.21
N ASP A 204 32.40 27.72 -11.01
CA ASP A 204 31.79 26.90 -9.96
C ASP A 204 30.45 27.52 -9.50
N GLU A 205 30.41 28.84 -9.29
CA GLU A 205 29.17 29.55 -8.95
C GLU A 205 28.12 29.47 -10.05
N GLN A 206 28.54 29.59 -11.32
CA GLN A 206 27.64 29.43 -12.45
C GLN A 206 27.06 28.01 -12.52
N THR A 207 27.85 27.00 -12.19
CA THR A 207 27.41 25.60 -12.12
C THR A 207 26.37 25.43 -11.00
N ARG A 208 26.62 25.95 -9.80
CA ARG A 208 25.65 25.93 -8.69
C ARG A 208 24.35 26.64 -9.03
N GLN A 209 24.42 27.81 -9.68
CA GLN A 209 23.22 28.53 -10.10
C GLN A 209 22.39 27.72 -11.10
N VAL A 210 23.02 27.03 -12.05
CA VAL A 210 22.33 26.13 -12.99
C VAL A 210 21.69 24.96 -12.24
N GLU A 211 22.37 24.35 -11.28
CA GLU A 211 21.82 23.26 -10.46
C GLU A 211 20.60 23.71 -9.65
N ILE A 212 20.67 24.86 -8.97
CA ILE A 212 19.54 25.44 -8.23
C ILE A 212 18.38 25.75 -9.18
N GLN A 213 18.65 26.31 -10.35
CA GLN A 213 17.62 26.61 -11.35
C GLN A 213 16.93 25.33 -11.86
N GLN A 214 17.69 24.28 -12.13
CA GLN A 214 17.14 22.97 -12.53
C GLN A 214 16.25 22.37 -11.42
N GLN A 215 16.63 22.53 -10.15
CA GLN A 215 15.80 22.09 -9.03
C GLN A 215 14.50 22.91 -8.93
N LEU A 216 14.58 24.24 -9.08
CA LEU A 216 13.38 25.10 -9.12
C LEU A 216 12.45 24.76 -10.27
N ASP A 217 12.98 24.49 -11.46
CA ASP A 217 12.16 24.12 -12.62
C ASP A 217 11.43 22.80 -12.40
N LYS A 218 12.09 21.81 -11.76
CA LYS A 218 11.45 20.55 -11.33
C LYS A 218 10.32 20.81 -10.33
N ILE A 219 10.54 21.64 -9.32
CA ILE A 219 9.50 21.99 -8.34
C ILE A 219 8.32 22.70 -9.03
N ARG A 220 8.59 23.65 -9.92
CA ARG A 220 7.54 24.38 -10.67
C ARG A 220 6.77 23.48 -11.64
N GLN A 221 7.43 22.48 -12.23
CA GLN A 221 6.75 21.46 -13.02
C GLN A 221 5.81 20.63 -12.15
N GLU A 222 6.27 20.19 -10.97
CA GLU A 222 5.46 19.40 -10.05
C GLU A 222 4.29 20.19 -9.47
N GLN A 223 4.50 21.46 -9.11
CA GLN A 223 3.42 22.36 -8.67
C GLN A 223 2.34 22.51 -9.76
N ARG A 224 2.73 22.64 -11.03
CA ARG A 224 1.79 22.68 -12.16
C ARG A 224 1.02 21.37 -12.29
N ARG A 225 1.72 20.22 -12.25
CA ARG A 225 1.07 18.89 -12.28
C ARG A 225 0.02 18.75 -11.18
N VAL A 226 0.37 19.15 -9.95
CA VAL A 226 -0.53 19.06 -8.79
C VAL A 226 -1.71 20.02 -8.91
N ALA A 227 -1.50 21.23 -9.45
CA ALA A 227 -2.58 22.18 -9.72
C ALA A 227 -3.61 21.61 -10.72
N ASP A 228 -3.11 20.94 -11.77
CA ASP A 228 -3.90 20.35 -12.86
C ASP A 228 -4.61 19.03 -12.47
N LEU A 229 -4.34 18.47 -11.29
CA LEU A 229 -5.05 17.28 -10.82
C LEU A 229 -6.56 17.52 -10.78
N SER A 230 -7.30 16.72 -11.55
CA SER A 230 -8.76 16.82 -11.56
C SER A 230 -9.29 16.45 -10.17
N PRO A 231 -10.35 17.12 -9.67
CA PRO A 231 -11.00 16.72 -8.42
C PRO A 231 -11.49 15.27 -8.44
N LYS A 232 -11.64 14.68 -9.62
CA LYS A 232 -12.14 13.31 -9.83
C LYS A 232 -11.02 12.26 -9.92
N GLY A 233 -9.74 12.62 -9.75
CA GLY A 233 -8.60 11.68 -9.76
C GLY A 233 -8.55 10.75 -10.98
N VAL A 234 -9.02 11.24 -12.12
CA VAL A 234 -8.95 10.61 -13.45
C VAL A 234 -8.40 11.62 -14.47
N THR A 235 -7.75 11.12 -15.51
CA THR A 235 -7.33 11.93 -16.66
C THR A 235 -8.54 12.55 -17.36
N GLU A 236 -8.32 13.54 -18.24
CA GLU A 236 -9.36 14.08 -19.13
C GLU A 236 -10.08 12.99 -19.95
N LYS A 237 -9.41 11.86 -20.19
CA LYS A 237 -9.97 10.70 -20.91
C LYS A 237 -10.73 9.71 -20.02
N GLY A 238 -10.77 9.94 -18.71
CA GLY A 238 -11.42 9.04 -17.75
C GLY A 238 -10.65 7.75 -17.49
N ASP A 239 -9.43 7.63 -18.02
CA ASP A 239 -8.58 6.45 -17.83
C ASP A 239 -7.88 6.51 -16.48
N LEU A 240 -7.79 5.35 -15.82
CA LEU A 240 -6.80 5.17 -14.77
C LEU A 240 -5.42 5.30 -15.43
N VAL A 241 -4.66 6.36 -15.13
CA VAL A 241 -3.23 6.33 -15.45
C VAL A 241 -2.64 5.18 -14.63
N PRO A 242 -1.96 4.20 -15.27
CA PRO A 242 -1.11 3.29 -14.52
C PRO A 242 -0.13 4.14 -13.70
N PRO A 243 0.25 3.69 -12.48
CA PRO A 243 1.28 4.39 -11.71
C PRO A 243 2.49 4.64 -12.61
N GLN A 244 3.26 5.70 -12.32
CA GLN A 244 4.60 5.86 -12.92
C GLN A 244 5.27 4.49 -12.95
N ASP A 245 5.71 4.04 -14.13
CA ASP A 245 6.22 2.67 -14.33
C ASP A 245 7.19 2.33 -13.20
N MET A 246 6.78 1.46 -12.28
CA MET A 246 7.68 0.90 -11.29
C MET A 246 8.41 -0.23 -12.00
N PRO A 247 9.75 -0.15 -12.16
CA PRO A 247 10.48 -1.18 -12.89
C PRO A 247 10.18 -2.56 -12.31
N GLY A 248 9.60 -3.44 -13.13
CA GLY A 248 9.27 -4.83 -12.77
C GLY A 248 8.03 -5.06 -11.91
N MET A 249 7.22 -4.03 -11.61
CA MET A 249 6.00 -4.19 -10.82
C MET A 249 4.79 -3.47 -11.43
N LYS A 250 3.62 -4.12 -11.33
CA LYS A 250 2.31 -3.52 -11.65
C LYS A 250 1.44 -3.53 -10.40
N VAL A 251 0.70 -2.45 -10.18
CA VAL A 251 -0.15 -2.29 -9.00
C VAL A 251 -1.59 -2.02 -9.47
N LEU A 252 -2.58 -2.46 -8.68
CA LEU A 252 -3.98 -2.04 -8.72
C LEU A 252 -4.45 -1.82 -7.29
N VAL A 253 -4.92 -0.61 -7.00
CA VAL A 253 -5.62 -0.30 -5.75
C VAL A 253 -7.08 -0.04 -6.06
N CYS A 254 -7.95 -0.79 -5.40
CA CYS A 254 -9.36 -0.90 -5.69
C CYS A 254 -10.20 -0.77 -4.43
N THR A 255 -11.50 -0.57 -4.63
CA THR A 255 -12.56 -0.68 -3.62
C THR A 255 -13.74 -1.43 -4.25
N LEU A 256 -14.82 -1.61 -3.49
CA LEU A 256 -15.97 -2.40 -3.88
C LEU A 256 -17.26 -1.58 -3.82
N VAL A 257 -18.17 -1.84 -4.76
CA VAL A 257 -19.54 -1.31 -4.77
C VAL A 257 -20.56 -2.43 -4.90
N ALA A 258 -21.80 -2.17 -4.48
CA ALA A 258 -22.90 -3.10 -4.67
C ALA A 258 -23.16 -3.33 -6.18
N PRO A 259 -23.02 -4.57 -6.69
CA PRO A 259 -23.10 -4.82 -8.14
C PRO A 259 -24.52 -4.68 -8.70
N ASP A 260 -25.53 -4.63 -7.84
CA ASP A 260 -26.96 -4.52 -8.14
C ASP A 260 -27.48 -3.07 -8.05
N ALA A 261 -26.59 -2.08 -7.87
CA ALA A 261 -26.96 -0.67 -7.86
C ALA A 261 -27.69 -0.28 -9.16
N PRO A 262 -28.94 0.25 -9.10
CA PRO A 262 -29.73 0.52 -10.29
C PRO A 262 -29.20 1.73 -11.07
N ALA A 263 -29.41 1.72 -12.38
CA ALA A 263 -29.06 2.86 -13.23
C ALA A 263 -29.76 4.15 -12.75
N GLY A 264 -29.05 5.28 -12.84
CA GLY A 264 -29.51 6.59 -12.40
C GLY A 264 -29.32 6.87 -10.91
N LYS A 265 -28.95 5.88 -10.09
CA LYS A 265 -28.63 6.06 -8.66
C LYS A 265 -27.12 6.12 -8.41
N ALA A 266 -26.74 6.72 -7.30
CA ALA A 266 -25.36 6.62 -6.81
C ALA A 266 -25.07 5.18 -6.42
N TRP A 267 -23.84 4.74 -6.60
CA TRP A 267 -23.41 3.41 -6.19
C TRP A 267 -23.09 3.39 -4.70
N ASP A 268 -23.60 2.38 -4.01
CA ASP A 268 -23.27 2.14 -2.60
C ASP A 268 -21.94 1.39 -2.50
N TYR A 269 -21.02 1.92 -1.71
CA TYR A 269 -19.74 1.27 -1.46
C TYR A 269 -19.89 0.15 -0.45
N VAL A 270 -19.26 -0.99 -0.74
CA VAL A 270 -19.20 -2.12 0.18
C VAL A 270 -18.08 -1.87 1.16
N TYR A 271 -18.41 -1.85 2.45
CA TYR A 271 -17.43 -1.67 3.51
C TYR A 271 -16.53 -2.91 3.63
N ILE A 272 -15.23 -2.73 3.40
CA ILE A 272 -14.23 -3.78 3.46
C ILE A 272 -13.74 -3.87 4.90
N HIS A 273 -14.09 -4.95 5.59
CA HIS A 273 -13.62 -5.24 6.95
C HIS A 273 -12.70 -6.48 7.01
N GLN A 274 -12.34 -7.06 5.85
CA GLN A 274 -11.39 -8.16 5.79
C GLN A 274 -10.01 -7.74 6.28
N LYS A 275 -9.20 -8.73 6.65
CA LYS A 275 -7.75 -8.60 6.86
C LYS A 275 -7.07 -9.85 6.31
N LEU A 276 -6.89 -9.86 5.00
CA LEU A 276 -6.40 -11.00 4.23
C LEU A 276 -5.18 -10.57 3.40
N MET A 277 -4.16 -11.42 3.36
CA MET A 277 -3.09 -11.35 2.38
C MET A 277 -2.83 -12.73 1.77
N ILE A 278 -2.66 -12.76 0.45
CA ILE A 278 -2.30 -13.92 -0.34
C ILE A 278 -1.04 -13.60 -1.14
N VAL A 279 -0.09 -14.53 -1.19
CA VAL A 279 1.14 -14.40 -1.99
C VAL A 279 1.29 -15.62 -2.89
N ASP A 280 1.52 -15.38 -4.19
CA ASP A 280 1.92 -16.34 -5.22
C ASP A 280 1.06 -17.62 -5.34
N ASP A 281 -0.20 -17.58 -4.90
CA ASP A 281 -1.06 -18.77 -4.79
C ASP A 281 -0.47 -19.88 -3.87
N VAL A 282 0.51 -19.55 -3.02
CA VAL A 282 1.18 -20.51 -2.10
C VAL A 282 0.95 -20.17 -0.63
N PHE A 283 0.82 -18.90 -0.28
CA PHE A 283 0.77 -18.46 1.11
C PHE A 283 -0.47 -17.61 1.38
N THR A 284 -1.06 -17.76 2.57
CA THR A 284 -2.20 -16.97 3.03
C THR A 284 -2.03 -16.63 4.50
N THR A 285 -2.31 -15.39 4.87
CA THR A 285 -2.55 -14.98 6.26
C THR A 285 -3.88 -14.26 6.36
N HIS A 286 -4.65 -14.58 7.40
CA HIS A 286 -5.96 -14.00 7.68
C HIS A 286 -6.16 -13.84 9.19
N GLY A 287 -6.82 -12.77 9.62
CA GLY A 287 -7.13 -12.56 11.03
C GLY A 287 -7.73 -11.19 11.31
N SER A 288 -7.28 -10.55 12.39
CA SER A 288 -7.79 -9.26 12.85
C SER A 288 -6.91 -8.07 12.47
N ALA A 289 -5.63 -8.29 12.17
CA ALA A 289 -4.65 -7.21 11.99
C ALA A 289 -4.86 -6.40 10.71
N ASN A 290 -5.13 -5.10 10.87
CA ASN A 290 -5.16 -4.17 9.75
C ASN A 290 -3.75 -3.88 9.22
N VAL A 291 -3.61 -3.48 7.95
CA VAL A 291 -2.33 -3.02 7.41
C VAL A 291 -2.12 -1.55 7.81
N ASN A 292 -1.92 -1.31 9.11
CA ASN A 292 -1.59 -0.02 9.70
C ASN A 292 -0.60 -0.21 10.87
N ARG A 293 -0.01 0.88 11.38
CA ARG A 293 0.96 0.80 12.48
C ARG A 293 0.35 0.22 13.76
N ARG A 294 -0.90 0.55 14.07
CA ARG A 294 -1.59 0.11 15.29
C ARG A 294 -1.66 -1.41 15.38
N SER A 295 -2.25 -2.07 14.39
CA SER A 295 -2.38 -3.54 14.37
C SER A 295 -1.03 -4.26 14.18
N MET A 296 -0.07 -3.63 13.52
CA MET A 296 1.23 -4.24 13.22
C MET A 296 2.22 -4.17 14.39
N GLU A 297 2.04 -3.25 15.32
CA GLU A 297 3.04 -2.95 16.36
C GLU A 297 2.50 -2.72 17.78
N VAL A 298 1.21 -2.40 17.95
CA VAL A 298 0.68 -1.86 19.22
C VAL A 298 -0.51 -2.65 19.74
N ASP A 299 -1.61 -2.65 18.99
CA ASP A 299 -2.89 -3.23 19.40
C ASP A 299 -2.77 -4.76 19.47
N SER A 300 -3.53 -5.37 20.37
CA SER A 300 -3.57 -6.83 20.49
C SER A 300 -4.30 -7.43 19.28
N GLU A 301 -3.58 -8.17 18.45
CA GLU A 301 -4.08 -8.75 17.20
C GLU A 301 -3.73 -10.23 17.09
N LEU A 302 -4.52 -10.96 16.30
CA LEU A 302 -4.36 -12.39 16.07
C LEU A 302 -4.58 -12.72 14.58
N ASN A 303 -3.61 -13.38 13.97
CA ASN A 303 -3.74 -13.97 12.63
C ASN A 303 -3.44 -15.47 12.66
N ILE A 304 -3.93 -16.16 11.63
CA ILE A 304 -3.50 -17.52 11.26
C ILE A 304 -2.93 -17.45 9.85
N CYS A 305 -1.80 -18.12 9.61
CA CYS A 305 -1.27 -18.32 8.27
C CYS A 305 -1.05 -19.79 7.93
N HIS A 306 -0.94 -20.08 6.63
CA HIS A 306 -0.55 -21.39 6.10
C HIS A 306 0.12 -21.24 4.72
N GLU A 307 0.80 -22.29 4.27
CA GLU A 307 1.51 -22.34 2.98
C GLU A 307 0.97 -23.40 2.00
N HIS A 308 -0.28 -23.83 2.19
CA HIS A 308 -0.91 -24.83 1.31
C HIS A 308 -1.50 -24.21 0.04
N GLY A 309 -0.78 -24.32 -1.07
CA GLY A 309 -1.14 -23.67 -2.34
C GLY A 309 -2.51 -24.07 -2.92
N GLY A 310 -2.98 -25.30 -2.70
CA GLY A 310 -4.32 -25.71 -3.14
C GLY A 310 -5.45 -24.96 -2.44
N VAL A 311 -5.27 -24.62 -1.15
CA VAL A 311 -6.25 -23.87 -0.36
C VAL A 311 -6.15 -22.39 -0.70
N THR A 312 -4.92 -21.87 -0.78
CA THR A 312 -4.64 -20.48 -1.14
C THR A 312 -5.18 -20.13 -2.53
N ARG A 313 -4.87 -20.93 -3.56
CA ARG A 313 -5.35 -20.70 -4.93
C ARG A 313 -6.88 -20.75 -5.02
N ALA A 314 -7.51 -21.72 -4.36
CA ALA A 314 -8.97 -21.83 -4.34
C ALA A 314 -9.63 -20.58 -3.73
N LEU A 315 -9.11 -20.12 -2.58
CA LEU A 315 -9.57 -18.89 -1.93
C LEU A 315 -9.39 -17.67 -2.85
N ARG A 316 -8.20 -17.52 -3.46
CA ARG A 316 -7.90 -16.41 -4.37
C ARG A 316 -8.82 -16.40 -5.59
N LYS A 317 -9.10 -17.56 -6.21
CA LYS A 317 -10.09 -17.68 -7.31
C LYS A 317 -11.48 -17.25 -6.87
N GLN A 318 -11.94 -17.71 -5.71
CA GLN A 318 -13.26 -17.39 -5.18
C GLN A 318 -13.41 -15.87 -4.93
N MET A 319 -12.43 -15.25 -4.25
CA MET A 319 -12.44 -13.82 -3.97
C MET A 319 -12.40 -12.99 -5.26
N TRP A 320 -11.49 -13.32 -6.17
CA TRP A 320 -11.37 -12.59 -7.43
C TRP A 320 -12.62 -12.74 -8.31
N ALA A 321 -13.22 -13.93 -8.36
CA ALA A 321 -14.45 -14.17 -9.10
C ALA A 321 -15.62 -13.36 -8.53
N LEU A 322 -15.76 -13.28 -7.20
CA LEU A 322 -16.78 -12.48 -6.55
C LEU A 322 -16.67 -11.00 -6.93
N HIS A 323 -15.46 -10.44 -6.83
CA HIS A 323 -15.25 -9.00 -7.06
C HIS A 323 -15.39 -8.61 -8.54
N THR A 324 -15.00 -9.50 -9.44
CA THR A 324 -14.91 -9.21 -10.89
C THR A 324 -16.01 -9.84 -11.73
N ASN A 325 -17.03 -10.43 -11.09
CA ASN A 325 -18.08 -11.19 -11.78
C ASN A 325 -17.49 -12.26 -12.71
N ASN A 326 -16.60 -13.09 -12.15
CA ASN A 326 -15.84 -14.17 -12.80
C ASN A 326 -14.83 -13.75 -13.88
N ARG A 327 -14.73 -12.46 -14.25
CA ARG A 327 -13.88 -12.00 -15.35
C ARG A 327 -12.40 -11.98 -15.02
N GLY A 328 -12.03 -11.80 -13.76
CA GLY A 328 -10.66 -11.54 -13.29
C GLY A 328 -10.09 -12.63 -12.40
N ALA A 329 -10.60 -13.87 -12.49
CA ALA A 329 -10.20 -15.00 -11.65
C ALA A 329 -9.23 -15.99 -12.32
N GLN A 330 -8.60 -15.57 -13.42
CA GLN A 330 -7.62 -16.36 -14.18
C GLN A 330 -6.48 -16.86 -13.30
N ASP A 331 -5.84 -17.94 -13.74
CA ASP A 331 -4.63 -18.46 -13.11
C ASP A 331 -3.37 -17.77 -13.62
N ASP A 332 -3.39 -17.24 -14.86
CA ASP A 332 -2.38 -16.30 -15.31
C ASP A 332 -2.65 -14.91 -14.71
N VAL A 333 -1.67 -14.41 -13.98
CA VAL A 333 -1.77 -13.15 -13.23
C VAL A 333 -1.80 -11.95 -14.16
N SER A 334 -1.11 -12.02 -15.31
CA SER A 334 -1.09 -10.93 -16.28
C SER A 334 -2.46 -10.79 -16.95
N GLU A 335 -3.09 -11.91 -17.34
CA GLU A 335 -4.45 -11.94 -17.84
C GLU A 335 -5.45 -11.43 -16.79
N ALA A 336 -5.32 -11.88 -15.54
CA ALA A 336 -6.14 -11.37 -14.45
C ALA A 336 -5.98 -9.85 -14.25
N TYR A 337 -4.75 -9.34 -14.28
CA TYR A 337 -4.49 -7.90 -14.20
C TYR A 337 -5.18 -7.11 -15.31
N LEU A 338 -5.12 -7.60 -16.55
CA LEU A 338 -5.79 -6.97 -17.69
C LEU A 338 -7.32 -7.01 -17.54
N ALA A 339 -7.86 -8.12 -17.05
CA ALA A 339 -9.29 -8.26 -16.79
C ALA A 339 -9.78 -7.35 -15.66
N TRP A 340 -9.03 -7.23 -14.56
CA TRP A 340 -9.31 -6.28 -13.48
C TRP A 340 -9.28 -4.85 -14.00
N SER A 341 -8.23 -4.48 -14.75
CA SER A 341 -8.10 -3.16 -15.37
C SER A 341 -9.27 -2.83 -16.30
N TYR A 342 -9.72 -3.83 -17.07
CA TYR A 342 -10.90 -3.69 -17.93
C TYR A 342 -12.18 -3.45 -17.11
N VAL A 343 -12.43 -4.27 -16.08
CA VAL A 343 -13.60 -4.10 -15.19
C VAL A 343 -13.61 -2.71 -14.57
N ILE A 344 -12.47 -2.24 -14.07
CA ILE A 344 -12.36 -0.92 -13.48
C ILE A 344 -12.64 0.17 -14.53
N SER A 345 -12.03 0.11 -15.71
CA SER A 345 -12.27 1.09 -16.79
C SER A 345 -13.74 1.15 -17.21
N GLN A 346 -14.39 -0.01 -17.36
CA GLN A 346 -15.83 -0.06 -17.69
C GLN A 346 -16.67 0.50 -16.56
N ASN A 347 -16.36 0.18 -15.30
CA ASN A 347 -17.08 0.72 -14.16
C ASN A 347 -16.89 2.24 -14.02
N THR A 348 -15.70 2.79 -14.26
CA THR A 348 -15.49 4.24 -14.31
C THR A 348 -16.37 4.89 -15.37
N LYS A 349 -16.46 4.29 -16.58
CA LYS A 349 -17.35 4.76 -17.65
C LYS A 349 -18.82 4.66 -17.24
N ASN A 350 -19.26 3.53 -16.69
CA ASN A 350 -20.64 3.33 -16.25
C ASN A 350 -21.02 4.33 -15.16
N GLN A 351 -20.15 4.56 -14.18
CA GLN A 351 -20.37 5.53 -13.12
C GLN A 351 -20.56 6.95 -13.68
N SER A 352 -19.70 7.38 -14.62
CA SER A 352 -19.84 8.68 -15.30
C SER A 352 -21.15 8.82 -16.10
N ARG A 353 -21.64 7.70 -16.66
CA ARG A 353 -22.88 7.61 -17.43
C ARG A 353 -24.11 7.32 -16.56
N LYS A 354 -23.93 7.22 -15.23
CA LYS A 354 -24.96 6.81 -14.27
C LYS A 354 -25.62 5.47 -14.62
N GLN A 355 -24.84 4.52 -15.12
CA GLN A 355 -25.27 3.15 -15.40
C GLN A 355 -24.94 2.23 -14.22
N ALA A 356 -25.52 1.03 -14.20
CA ALA A 356 -25.19 0.00 -13.20
C ALA A 356 -23.72 -0.46 -13.34
N PRO A 357 -23.07 -0.85 -12.25
CA PRO A 357 -21.73 -1.44 -12.31
C PRO A 357 -21.79 -2.80 -13.03
N MET A 358 -20.75 -3.14 -13.79
CA MET A 358 -20.66 -4.45 -14.46
C MET A 358 -20.20 -5.57 -13.50
N ALA A 359 -19.56 -5.19 -12.40
CA ALA A 359 -19.07 -6.02 -11.32
C ALA A 359 -18.80 -5.14 -10.09
N SER A 360 -18.57 -5.74 -8.92
CA SER A 360 -18.35 -5.00 -7.67
C SER A 360 -17.06 -4.19 -7.66
N LEU A 361 -16.01 -4.64 -8.35
CA LEU A 361 -14.69 -4.02 -8.33
C LEU A 361 -14.66 -2.64 -9.02
N VAL A 362 -14.21 -1.61 -8.31
CA VAL A 362 -13.93 -0.27 -8.88
C VAL A 362 -12.55 0.22 -8.44
N GLY A 363 -11.97 1.16 -9.18
CA GLY A 363 -10.68 1.76 -8.83
C GLY A 363 -10.80 2.58 -7.54
N PHE A 364 -9.75 2.55 -6.71
CA PHE A 364 -9.68 3.41 -5.54
C PHE A 364 -9.66 4.88 -5.98
N LEU A 365 -10.55 5.68 -5.40
CA LEU A 365 -10.58 7.12 -5.58
C LEU A 365 -11.19 7.77 -4.34
N ARG A 366 -10.52 8.81 -3.82
CA ARG A 366 -11.05 9.67 -2.77
C ARG A 366 -10.79 11.14 -3.09
N THR A 367 -11.86 11.87 -3.38
CA THR A 367 -11.78 13.26 -3.82
C THR A 367 -11.77 14.28 -2.66
N SER A 368 -12.15 13.84 -1.46
CA SER A 368 -12.23 14.70 -0.26
C SER A 368 -10.84 15.26 0.10
N PRO A 369 -10.71 16.58 0.36
CA PRO A 369 -9.46 17.20 0.81
C PRO A 369 -9.19 16.99 2.30
N ASN A 370 -10.14 16.40 3.05
CA ASN A 370 -10.00 16.18 4.48
C ASN A 370 -8.76 15.30 4.74
N ARG A 371 -7.83 15.84 5.55
CA ARG A 371 -6.58 15.20 5.95
C ARG A 371 -6.46 15.17 7.48
N ALA A 372 -5.94 14.08 7.98
CA ALA A 372 -5.65 13.82 9.38
C ALA A 372 -4.40 12.93 9.47
N TYR A 373 -3.57 13.23 10.47
CA TYR A 373 -2.26 12.60 10.71
C TYR A 373 -2.31 11.56 11.83
N ALA A 374 -3.49 11.32 12.40
CA ALA A 374 -3.67 10.31 13.44
C ALA A 374 -3.80 8.92 12.80
N ASP A 375 -3.19 7.91 13.42
CA ASP A 375 -3.26 6.52 12.95
C ASP A 375 -4.09 5.64 13.88
#